data_AF-A0A7R9QQQ6-F1
#
_entry.id   AF-A0A7R9QQQ6-F1
#
_cell.length_a   1.000
_cell.length_b   1.000
_cell.length_c   1.000
_cell.angle_alpha   90.00
_cell.angle_beta   90.00
_cell.angle_gamma   90.00
#
_symmetry.space_group_name_H-M   'P 1'
#
loop_
_entity.id
_entity.type
_entity.pdbx_description
1 polymer ?
#
loop_
_entity_poly.entity_id
_entity_poly.type
_entity_poly.pdbx_seq_one_letter_code
_entity_poly.pdbx_strand_id
1 'polypeptide(L)'
;MAEEVVFTTSHANGMDSTANSKAADFVRREDKYKAIDGYCARRVTKGATKPLFNKMVLVVIDALRHDFIPSIDDKRSVQKGRNSGAKHRMPFTETIMQTNGVGLVSISATPTVTMPRIKAMISGTLPSFMDFILNLSAYRFNGENLVENAFKANKRVVFFGDETWIQLLPQHLFAKYNGTSSFFATDYTEVDTNVTYCVDRELKRLKEWDVMIMHYLGVDHIGHSHGGYHSRLMPKKLLEMDSVIKSIYTSVSAPDVSEPYLVVITGDHGMTDIGNHGGNTPEETDTALIFLSTNQTKVSANYDSFGHKAERVLQVDISSTLSALLGLPLPNKSLGKVMLNVLNALHMRKDEQMCHMFANALQIIRNHCRNARQPMASLVDPFSTLEDNTTIQVLAGHKYNQNHSQSLRFGKQQCLLISGLVWVYLYRSDYGTVSSFKLPAFLYVDRNIRAKIVFFHVYLIII
;
A
#
# COMPACT_ATOMS: atom_id res chain seq x y z
N MET A 1 40.70 -29.09 18.60
CA MET A 1 40.71 -27.91 19.49
C MET A 1 39.42 -27.16 19.27
N ALA A 2 38.37 -27.58 19.97
CA ALA A 2 37.13 -26.84 20.15
C ALA A 2 36.94 -26.84 21.67
N GLU A 3 37.02 -25.66 22.28
CA GLU A 3 36.82 -25.49 23.72
C GLU A 3 35.32 -25.67 24.03
N GLU A 4 35.00 -26.70 24.80
CA GLU A 4 33.73 -26.81 25.52
C GLU A 4 33.73 -25.78 26.65
N VAL A 5 32.83 -24.81 26.57
CA VAL A 5 32.49 -23.97 27.72
C VAL A 5 31.50 -24.75 28.58
N VAL A 6 32.03 -25.36 29.65
CA VAL A 6 31.25 -26.01 30.71
C VAL A 6 30.69 -24.92 31.63
N PHE A 7 29.36 -24.81 31.72
CA PHE A 7 28.70 -24.05 32.79
C PHE A 7 28.27 -25.00 33.91
N THR A 8 28.93 -24.89 35.05
CA THR A 8 28.56 -25.56 36.30
C THR A 8 27.32 -24.91 36.91
N THR A 9 26.25 -25.68 37.11
CA THR A 9 25.08 -25.24 37.88
C THR A 9 25.28 -25.59 39.36
N SER A 10 25.66 -24.61 40.18
CA SER A 10 25.60 -24.74 41.64
C SER A 10 24.14 -24.68 42.10
N HIS A 11 23.71 -25.71 42.80
CA HIS A 11 22.38 -25.84 43.39
C HIS A 11 21.99 -24.64 44.27
N ALA A 12 20.86 -24.01 43.93
CA ALA A 12 20.02 -23.29 44.87
C ALA A 12 18.66 -24.00 44.90
N ASN A 13 18.37 -24.59 46.06
CA ASN A 13 17.16 -25.36 46.34
C ASN A 13 15.91 -24.48 46.30
N GLY A 14 14.86 -24.99 45.65
CA GLY A 14 13.47 -24.74 46.00
C GLY A 14 12.91 -23.36 45.71
N MET A 15 12.57 -23.06 44.45
CA MET A 15 11.53 -22.09 44.08
C MET A 15 11.03 -22.36 42.64
N ASP A 16 9.71 -22.41 42.52
CA ASP A 16 8.82 -22.52 41.35
C ASP A 16 9.43 -22.78 39.95
N SER A 17 9.30 -24.03 39.47
CA SER A 17 9.74 -24.49 38.15
C SER A 17 8.99 -23.86 36.97
N THR A 18 7.87 -23.16 37.23
CA THR A 18 7.07 -22.51 36.18
C THR A 18 7.54 -21.09 35.86
N ALA A 19 8.14 -20.37 36.81
CA ALA A 19 8.67 -19.02 36.56
C ALA A 19 9.95 -19.05 35.71
N ASN A 20 10.83 -20.05 35.94
CA ASN A 20 12.08 -20.22 35.19
C ASN A 20 11.87 -20.63 33.73
N SER A 21 10.83 -21.41 33.42
CA SER A 21 10.54 -21.80 32.03
C SER A 21 9.99 -20.62 31.21
N LYS A 22 9.17 -19.77 31.83
CA LYS A 22 8.60 -18.57 31.20
C LYS A 22 9.64 -17.47 30.97
N ALA A 23 10.54 -17.26 31.93
CA ALA A 23 11.67 -16.34 31.76
C ALA A 23 12.62 -16.82 30.64
N ALA A 24 12.89 -18.13 30.57
CA ALA A 24 13.70 -18.71 29.48
C ALA A 24 13.01 -18.61 28.10
N ASP A 25 11.68 -18.75 28.05
CA ASP A 25 10.89 -18.56 26.84
C ASP A 25 10.84 -17.10 26.38
N PHE A 26 10.78 -16.16 27.33
CA PHE A 26 10.83 -14.72 27.08
C PHE A 26 12.19 -14.31 26.48
N VAL A 27 13.29 -14.72 27.13
CA VAL A 27 14.66 -14.47 26.64
C VAL A 27 14.85 -15.07 25.24
N ARG A 28 14.38 -16.30 24.99
CA ARG A 28 14.42 -16.92 23.63
C ARG A 28 13.60 -16.15 22.58
N ARG A 29 12.53 -15.47 22.96
CA ARG A 29 11.69 -14.67 22.03
C ARG A 29 12.36 -13.34 21.70
N GLU A 30 12.95 -12.68 22.69
CA GLU A 30 13.70 -11.44 22.53
C GLU A 30 14.93 -11.65 21.61
N ASP A 31 15.64 -12.76 21.79
CA ASP A 31 16.77 -13.15 20.93
C ASP A 31 16.35 -13.41 19.48
N LYS A 32 15.20 -14.06 19.27
CA LYS A 32 14.64 -14.30 17.92
C LYS A 32 14.21 -12.99 17.26
N TYR A 33 13.60 -12.06 17.99
CA TYR A 33 13.26 -10.74 17.47
C TYR A 33 14.52 -9.98 17.04
N LYS A 34 15.54 -9.88 17.91
CA LYS A 34 16.81 -9.21 17.60
C LYS A 34 17.52 -9.88 16.42
N ALA A 35 17.40 -11.20 16.26
CA ALA A 35 17.93 -11.92 15.12
C ALA A 35 17.20 -11.59 13.81
N ILE A 36 15.86 -11.55 13.81
CA ILE A 36 15.05 -11.18 12.64
C ILE A 36 15.24 -9.72 12.27
N ASP A 37 15.20 -8.81 13.25
CA ASP A 37 15.45 -7.38 13.05
C ASP A 37 16.87 -7.15 12.54
N GLY A 38 17.88 -7.83 13.11
CA GLY A 38 19.26 -7.77 12.61
C GLY A 38 19.40 -8.33 11.19
N TYR A 39 18.72 -9.43 10.86
CA TYR A 39 18.70 -10.02 9.52
C TYR A 39 18.04 -9.09 8.50
N CYS A 40 16.86 -8.57 8.82
CA CYS A 40 16.12 -7.67 7.96
C CYS A 40 16.77 -6.29 7.90
N ALA A 41 17.45 -5.83 8.94
CA ALA A 41 18.16 -4.56 8.90
C ALA A 41 19.38 -4.60 7.97
N ARG A 42 20.09 -5.74 7.96
CA ARG A 42 21.17 -6.01 7.00
C ARG A 42 20.69 -6.16 5.57
N ARG A 43 19.40 -6.45 5.35
CA ARG A 43 18.82 -6.55 4.02
C ARG A 43 18.14 -5.24 3.64
N VAL A 44 17.06 -4.87 4.31
CA VAL A 44 16.14 -3.81 3.90
C VAL A 44 16.49 -2.42 4.46
N THR A 45 16.98 -2.28 5.70
CA THR A 45 17.02 -0.95 6.36
C THR A 45 18.35 -0.21 6.29
N LYS A 46 19.49 -0.89 6.06
CA LYS A 46 20.82 -0.26 5.90
C LYS A 46 21.26 -0.05 4.45
N GLY A 47 20.33 0.10 3.51
CA GLY A 47 20.64 0.38 2.10
C GLY A 47 21.34 -0.76 1.35
N ALA A 48 21.25 -2.00 1.87
CA ALA A 48 21.98 -3.15 1.34
C ALA A 48 21.14 -4.03 0.38
N THR A 49 19.81 -3.93 0.39
CA THR A 49 18.98 -4.56 -0.64
C THR A 49 19.01 -3.71 -1.88
N LYS A 50 19.59 -4.28 -2.93
CA LYS A 50 19.41 -3.79 -4.29
C LYS A 50 17.90 -3.63 -4.53
N PRO A 51 17.41 -2.43 -4.91
CA PRO A 51 15.99 -2.24 -5.16
C PRO A 51 15.53 -3.15 -6.29
N LEU A 52 14.27 -3.60 -6.24
CA LEU A 52 13.70 -4.38 -7.33
C LEU A 52 13.62 -3.53 -8.60
N PHE A 53 13.30 -2.25 -8.44
CA PHE A 53 13.31 -1.26 -9.50
C PHE A 53 14.14 -0.05 -9.09
N ASN A 54 15.17 0.26 -9.88
CA ASN A 54 15.90 1.52 -9.73
C ASN A 54 15.10 2.70 -10.27
N LYS A 55 14.26 2.45 -11.28
CA LYS A 55 13.55 3.48 -12.03
C LYS A 55 12.05 3.29 -12.01
N MET A 56 11.32 4.41 -11.98
CA MET A 56 9.86 4.40 -11.94
C MET A 56 9.24 5.52 -12.77
N VAL A 57 8.10 5.22 -13.38
CA VAL A 57 7.16 6.20 -13.89
C VAL A 57 5.86 6.09 -13.09
N LEU A 58 5.43 7.18 -12.46
CA LEU A 58 4.15 7.29 -11.76
C LEU A 58 3.21 8.18 -12.59
N VAL A 59 2.17 7.56 -13.13
CA VAL A 59 1.12 8.21 -13.92
C VAL A 59 -0.12 8.36 -13.03
N VAL A 60 -0.38 9.59 -12.60
CA VAL A 60 -1.61 9.93 -11.88
C VAL A 60 -2.60 10.53 -12.88
N ILE A 61 -3.77 9.94 -13.01
CA ILE A 61 -4.86 10.44 -13.85
C ILE A 61 -5.98 10.84 -12.89
N ASP A 62 -6.25 12.14 -12.79
CA ASP A 62 -7.25 12.69 -11.88
C ASP A 62 -8.62 12.10 -12.18
N ALA A 63 -9.33 11.68 -11.13
CA ALA A 63 -10.62 11.02 -11.19
C ALA A 63 -10.68 9.69 -11.98
N LEU A 64 -9.55 8.95 -12.11
CA LEU A 64 -9.50 7.63 -12.75
C LEU A 64 -10.20 6.55 -11.92
N ARG A 65 -11.52 6.46 -12.11
CA ARG A 65 -12.36 5.41 -11.54
C ARG A 65 -11.91 4.01 -11.97
N HIS A 66 -12.01 3.06 -11.05
CA HIS A 66 -11.68 1.66 -11.34
C HIS A 66 -12.56 1.05 -12.45
N ASP A 67 -13.82 1.49 -12.57
CA ASP A 67 -14.80 0.99 -13.55
C ASP A 67 -14.66 1.59 -14.96
N PHE A 68 -13.64 2.43 -15.19
CA PHE A 68 -13.18 2.77 -16.53
C PHE A 68 -12.31 1.69 -17.17
N ILE A 69 -11.81 0.73 -16.36
CA ILE A 69 -10.96 -0.38 -16.79
C ILE A 69 -11.67 -1.69 -16.42
N PRO A 70 -12.45 -2.28 -17.35
CA PRO A 70 -13.26 -3.48 -17.11
C PRO A 70 -12.56 -4.64 -16.39
N SER A 71 -11.27 -4.87 -16.67
CA SER A 71 -10.48 -5.91 -16.00
C SER A 71 -10.22 -5.67 -14.51
N ILE A 72 -10.42 -4.44 -14.03
CA ILE A 72 -10.29 -4.03 -12.62
C ILE A 72 -11.69 -3.86 -11.97
N ASP A 73 -12.74 -3.72 -12.78
CA ASP A 73 -14.10 -3.50 -12.31
C ASP A 73 -14.66 -4.70 -11.52
N ASP A 74 -15.41 -4.39 -10.46
CA ASP A 74 -16.09 -5.40 -9.63
C ASP A 74 -17.53 -5.58 -10.10
N LYS A 75 -18.13 -6.74 -9.83
CA LYS A 75 -19.51 -7.10 -10.19
C LYS A 75 -20.58 -6.15 -9.64
N ARG A 76 -20.23 -5.19 -8.76
CA ARG A 76 -21.14 -4.11 -8.31
C ARG A 76 -21.60 -3.21 -9.46
N SER A 77 -20.71 -2.96 -10.43
CA SER A 77 -21.03 -2.16 -11.62
C SER A 77 -21.97 -2.92 -12.57
N VAL A 78 -21.72 -4.23 -12.75
CA VAL A 78 -22.57 -5.14 -13.54
C VAL A 78 -23.99 -5.24 -12.93
N GLN A 79 -24.10 -5.25 -11.59
CA GLN A 79 -25.41 -5.25 -10.90
C GLN A 79 -26.18 -3.94 -11.05
N LYS A 80 -25.52 -2.80 -11.33
CA LYS A 80 -26.17 -1.52 -11.62
C LYS A 80 -26.67 -1.40 -13.08
N GLY A 81 -26.65 -2.47 -13.86
CA GLY A 81 -27.02 -2.41 -15.28
C GLY A 81 -26.03 -1.63 -16.14
N ARG A 82 -24.80 -1.37 -15.62
CA ARG A 82 -23.71 -0.87 -16.46
C ARG A 82 -23.31 -2.02 -17.39
N ASN A 83 -23.70 -1.90 -18.66
CA ASN A 83 -23.53 -2.93 -19.68
C ASN A 83 -22.13 -3.56 -19.62
N SER A 84 -22.08 -4.88 -19.48
CA SER A 84 -20.91 -5.73 -19.71
C SER A 84 -20.36 -5.67 -21.16
N GLY A 85 -20.98 -4.83 -22.02
CA GLY A 85 -20.51 -4.47 -23.36
C GLY A 85 -19.85 -3.08 -23.43
N ALA A 86 -19.43 -2.49 -22.30
CA ALA A 86 -18.62 -1.28 -22.33
C ALA A 86 -17.34 -1.53 -23.15
N LYS A 87 -17.28 -0.92 -24.34
CA LYS A 87 -16.11 -0.97 -25.23
C LYS A 87 -14.85 -0.63 -24.42
N HIS A 88 -13.85 -1.52 -24.44
CA HIS A 88 -12.57 -1.32 -23.76
C HIS A 88 -12.07 0.10 -24.03
N ARG A 89 -12.07 0.94 -22.98
CA ARG A 89 -11.74 2.38 -23.09
C ARG A 89 -10.22 2.60 -22.98
N MET A 90 -9.51 1.61 -22.45
CA MET A 90 -8.05 1.59 -22.29
C MET A 90 -7.46 0.23 -22.73
N PRO A 91 -7.61 -0.14 -24.01
CA PRO A 91 -7.28 -1.48 -24.51
C PRO A 91 -5.80 -1.86 -24.38
N PHE A 92 -4.85 -0.92 -24.56
CA PHE A 92 -3.44 -1.21 -24.35
C PHE A 92 -3.18 -1.56 -22.88
N THR A 93 -3.69 -0.73 -21.98
CA THR A 93 -3.53 -0.88 -20.53
C THR A 93 -4.10 -2.23 -20.05
N GLU A 94 -5.28 -2.63 -20.53
CA GLU A 94 -5.85 -3.93 -20.22
C GLU A 94 -4.99 -5.09 -20.74
N THR A 95 -4.49 -4.98 -21.97
CA THR A 95 -3.68 -6.04 -22.59
C THR A 95 -2.35 -6.21 -21.87
N ILE A 96 -1.63 -5.12 -21.58
CA ILE A 96 -0.31 -5.19 -20.97
C ILE A 96 -0.38 -5.63 -19.50
N MET A 97 -1.46 -5.27 -18.80
CA MET A 97 -1.67 -5.69 -17.42
C MET A 97 -1.80 -7.22 -17.31
N GLN A 98 -2.40 -7.90 -18.30
CA GLN A 98 -2.53 -9.36 -18.30
C GLN A 98 -1.20 -10.10 -18.35
N THR A 99 -0.16 -9.51 -18.95
CA THR A 99 1.13 -10.18 -19.16
C THR A 99 2.24 -9.66 -18.25
N ASN A 100 2.19 -8.37 -17.92
CA ASN A 100 3.30 -7.63 -17.32
C ASN A 100 2.86 -6.83 -16.09
N GLY A 101 1.66 -7.05 -15.56
CA GLY A 101 1.19 -6.27 -14.43
C GLY A 101 0.19 -6.92 -13.50
N VAL A 102 -0.20 -6.14 -12.50
CA VAL A 102 -1.24 -6.46 -11.53
C VAL A 102 -2.15 -5.25 -11.36
N GLY A 103 -3.45 -5.48 -11.48
CA GLY A 103 -4.50 -4.48 -11.28
C GLY A 103 -5.21 -4.66 -9.94
N LEU A 104 -5.48 -3.54 -9.29
CA LEU A 104 -6.08 -3.43 -7.97
C LEU A 104 -7.09 -2.28 -7.96
N VAL A 105 -7.99 -2.29 -6.98
CA VAL A 105 -8.82 -1.13 -6.65
C VAL A 105 -8.19 -0.41 -5.46
N SER A 106 -7.75 0.83 -5.67
CA SER A 106 -7.25 1.71 -4.62
C SER A 106 -8.39 2.51 -4.01
N ILE A 107 -8.62 2.32 -2.71
CA ILE A 107 -9.67 2.99 -1.94
C ILE A 107 -9.07 4.24 -1.29
N SER A 108 -9.49 5.41 -1.77
CA SER A 108 -9.15 6.69 -1.16
C SER A 108 -10.08 7.00 0.02
N ALA A 109 -9.54 7.70 1.03
CA ALA A 109 -10.33 8.17 2.16
C ALA A 109 -11.03 9.50 1.81
N THR A 110 -12.01 9.90 2.60
CA THR A 110 -12.59 11.24 2.50
C THR A 110 -11.69 12.31 3.13
N PRO A 111 -11.77 13.58 2.67
CA PRO A 111 -12.46 14.02 1.45
C PRO A 111 -11.69 13.59 0.20
N THR A 112 -12.42 13.23 -0.86
CA THR A 112 -11.92 12.80 -2.17
C THR A 112 -11.62 14.02 -3.03
N VAL A 113 -10.59 14.78 -2.65
CA VAL A 113 -10.12 16.00 -3.32
C VAL A 113 -8.63 15.89 -3.63
N THR A 114 -8.20 16.39 -4.78
CA THR A 114 -6.88 16.19 -5.38
C THR A 114 -5.71 16.35 -4.40
N MET A 115 -5.50 17.53 -3.81
CA MET A 115 -4.32 17.81 -2.97
C MET A 115 -4.18 16.88 -1.75
N PRO A 116 -5.22 16.64 -0.92
CA PRO A 116 -5.17 15.67 0.18
C PRO A 116 -4.92 14.24 -0.28
N ARG A 117 -5.43 13.86 -1.45
CA ARG A 117 -5.23 12.52 -1.99
C ARG A 117 -3.81 12.31 -2.48
N ILE A 118 -3.23 13.29 -3.20
CA ILE A 118 -1.81 13.29 -3.56
C ILE A 118 -0.95 13.15 -2.30
N LYS A 119 -1.21 14.00 -1.28
CA LYS A 119 -0.50 13.93 0.00
C LYS A 119 -0.60 12.54 0.64
N ALA A 120 -1.80 11.96 0.70
CA ALA A 120 -2.02 10.64 1.28
C ALA A 120 -1.25 9.55 0.54
N MET A 121 -1.31 9.58 -0.79
CA MET A 121 -0.67 8.62 -1.69
C MET A 121 0.85 8.59 -1.53
N ILE A 122 1.51 9.76 -1.45
CA ILE A 122 2.97 9.84 -1.37
C ILE A 122 3.52 9.67 0.06
N SER A 123 2.75 10.04 1.09
CA SER A 123 3.19 9.98 2.49
C SER A 123 2.73 8.73 3.24
N GLY A 124 1.71 8.04 2.72
CA GLY A 124 1.05 6.93 3.41
C GLY A 124 0.31 7.35 4.68
N THR A 125 -0.02 8.64 4.82
CA THR A 125 -0.78 9.17 5.95
C THR A 125 -2.23 9.43 5.55
N LEU A 126 -3.16 9.21 6.47
CA LEU A 126 -4.55 9.61 6.26
C LEU A 126 -4.64 11.14 6.35
N PRO A 127 -5.35 11.82 5.43
CA PRO A 127 -5.54 13.25 5.51
C PRO A 127 -6.27 13.65 6.78
N SER A 128 -5.77 14.69 7.42
CA SER A 128 -6.39 15.29 8.59
C SER A 128 -7.42 16.35 8.18
N PHE A 129 -8.35 16.69 9.06
CA PHE A 129 -9.26 17.83 8.86
C PHE A 129 -8.49 19.14 8.61
N MET A 130 -7.30 19.28 9.20
CA MET A 130 -6.42 20.43 8.93
C MET A 130 -5.91 20.45 7.50
N ASP A 131 -5.68 19.30 6.87
CA ASP A 131 -5.24 19.24 5.47
C ASP A 131 -6.31 19.79 4.52
N PHE A 132 -7.59 19.58 4.86
CA PHE A 132 -8.69 20.17 4.13
C PHE A 132 -8.75 21.70 4.28
N ILE A 133 -8.56 22.24 5.49
CA ILE A 133 -8.52 23.70 5.71
C ILE A 133 -7.27 24.32 5.06
N LEU A 134 -6.12 23.64 5.13
CA LEU A 134 -4.86 24.12 4.59
C LEU A 134 -4.81 24.05 3.06
N ASN A 135 -5.63 23.22 2.41
CA ASN A 135 -5.86 23.31 0.96
C ASN A 135 -6.31 24.71 0.54
N LEU A 136 -7.11 25.39 1.37
CA LEU A 136 -7.61 26.74 1.06
C LEU A 136 -6.54 27.83 1.21
N SER A 137 -5.37 27.49 1.79
CA SER A 137 -4.32 28.46 2.15
C SER A 137 -2.93 28.11 1.59
N ALA A 138 -2.86 27.20 0.60
CA ALA A 138 -1.64 26.85 -0.16
C ALA A 138 -0.42 26.50 0.72
N TYR A 139 -0.65 25.73 1.80
CA TYR A 139 0.42 25.39 2.74
C TYR A 139 1.29 24.22 2.22
N ARG A 140 2.61 24.41 2.22
CA ARG A 140 3.59 23.37 1.86
C ARG A 140 3.54 22.20 2.83
N PHE A 141 3.55 20.98 2.31
CA PHE A 141 3.62 19.78 3.14
C PHE A 141 4.98 19.67 3.82
N ASN A 142 4.96 19.68 5.15
CA ASN A 142 6.15 19.48 5.98
C ASN A 142 6.11 18.08 6.61
N GLY A 143 6.61 17.09 5.86
CA GLY A 143 6.71 15.71 6.32
C GLY A 143 7.42 14.82 5.31
N GLU A 144 8.04 13.75 5.81
CA GLU A 144 8.66 12.76 4.94
C GLU A 144 7.63 12.11 4.03
N ASN A 145 8.02 11.90 2.78
CA ASN A 145 7.23 11.29 1.74
C ASN A 145 8.12 10.56 0.73
N LEU A 146 7.50 9.81 -0.17
CA LEU A 146 8.19 9.02 -1.18
C LEU A 146 9.13 9.86 -2.07
N VAL A 147 8.71 11.08 -2.47
CA VAL A 147 9.50 11.95 -3.35
C VAL A 147 10.74 12.48 -2.64
N GLU A 148 10.58 12.92 -1.39
CA GLU A 148 11.69 13.34 -0.56
C GLU A 148 12.67 12.19 -0.28
N ASN A 149 12.15 10.98 -0.02
CA ASN A 149 12.99 9.79 0.19
C ASN A 149 13.74 9.38 -1.08
N ALA A 150 13.13 9.52 -2.26
CA ALA A 150 13.80 9.32 -3.54
C ALA A 150 14.94 10.33 -3.74
N PHE A 151 14.68 11.62 -3.46
CA PHE A 151 15.69 12.68 -3.52
C PHE A 151 16.86 12.41 -2.55
N LYS A 152 16.57 12.06 -1.29
CA LYS A 152 17.59 11.68 -0.29
C LYS A 152 18.41 10.45 -0.68
N ALA A 153 17.84 9.56 -1.50
CA ALA A 153 18.53 8.42 -2.09
C ALA A 153 19.27 8.76 -3.40
N ASN A 154 19.51 10.05 -3.69
CA ASN A 154 20.16 10.56 -4.89
C ASN A 154 19.47 10.18 -6.21
N LYS A 155 18.17 9.89 -6.20
CA LYS A 155 17.39 9.69 -7.42
C LYS A 155 17.02 11.04 -8.03
N ARG A 156 17.18 11.17 -9.34
CA ARG A 156 16.75 12.36 -10.10
C ARG A 156 15.26 12.23 -10.39
N VAL A 157 14.47 13.04 -9.70
CA VAL A 157 13.01 13.10 -9.86
C VAL A 157 12.65 14.19 -10.86
N VAL A 158 11.80 13.88 -11.84
CA VAL A 158 11.21 14.85 -12.76
C VAL A 158 9.68 14.83 -12.63
N PHE A 159 9.05 16.01 -12.73
CA PHE A 159 7.59 16.14 -12.54
C PHE A 159 6.92 17.00 -13.62
N PHE A 160 5.80 16.54 -14.17
CA PHE A 160 5.00 17.31 -15.12
C PHE A 160 3.51 17.15 -14.84
N GLY A 161 2.80 18.23 -14.58
CA GLY A 161 1.41 18.13 -14.19
C GLY A 161 0.82 19.45 -13.77
N ASP A 162 -0.25 19.38 -12.99
CA ASP A 162 -0.85 20.54 -12.36
C ASP A 162 0.05 21.14 -11.26
N GLU A 163 -0.19 22.41 -10.92
CA GLU A 163 0.61 23.13 -9.92
C GLU A 163 0.48 22.57 -8.49
N THR A 164 -0.55 21.79 -8.18
CA THR A 164 -0.79 21.22 -6.84
C THR A 164 0.45 20.52 -6.30
N TRP A 165 1.17 19.76 -7.12
CA TRP A 165 2.37 19.04 -6.69
C TRP A 165 3.52 19.98 -6.29
N ILE A 166 3.75 21.05 -7.04
CA ILE A 166 4.84 22.01 -6.76
C ILE A 166 4.45 23.04 -5.69
N GLN A 167 3.16 23.18 -5.39
CA GLN A 167 2.66 23.87 -4.21
C GLN A 167 2.80 22.99 -2.95
N LEU A 168 2.53 21.69 -3.07
CA LEU A 168 2.60 20.72 -1.98
C LEU A 168 4.05 20.40 -1.59
N LEU A 169 4.94 20.20 -2.56
CA LEU A 169 6.31 19.74 -2.37
C LEU A 169 7.35 20.84 -2.66
N PRO A 170 8.47 20.88 -1.91
CA PRO A 170 9.57 21.79 -2.23
C PRO A 170 10.15 21.54 -3.62
N GLN A 171 10.28 22.60 -4.42
CA GLN A 171 10.74 22.52 -5.82
C GLN A 171 12.15 21.91 -5.98
N HIS A 172 13.02 22.06 -4.97
CA HIS A 172 14.38 21.50 -5.01
C HIS A 172 14.42 19.96 -5.02
N LEU A 173 13.30 19.29 -4.72
CA LEU A 173 13.19 17.84 -4.82
C LEU A 173 13.17 17.36 -6.29
N PHE A 174 12.85 18.26 -7.24
CA PHE A 174 12.75 17.95 -8.65
C PHE A 174 13.96 18.47 -9.41
N ALA A 175 14.65 17.57 -10.12
CA ALA A 175 15.72 17.94 -11.05
C ALA A 175 15.18 18.77 -12.23
N LYS A 176 13.93 18.49 -12.63
CA LYS A 176 13.19 19.24 -13.62
C LYS A 176 11.70 19.15 -13.32
N TYR A 177 10.97 20.26 -13.49
CA TYR A 177 9.53 20.24 -13.37
C TYR A 177 8.85 21.22 -14.33
N ASN A 178 7.59 20.95 -14.66
CA ASN A 178 6.69 21.92 -15.31
C ASN A 178 5.31 21.82 -14.67
N GLY A 179 4.90 22.86 -13.93
CA GLY A 179 3.56 22.98 -13.37
C GLY A 179 2.67 23.78 -14.31
N THR A 180 1.45 23.31 -14.53
CA THR A 180 0.45 23.99 -15.36
C THR A 180 -0.70 24.43 -14.48
N SER A 181 -1.04 25.72 -14.50
CA SER A 181 -2.21 26.24 -13.78
C SER A 181 -3.49 25.64 -14.37
N SER A 182 -4.30 25.00 -13.53
CA SER A 182 -5.51 24.28 -13.92
C SER A 182 -6.78 24.86 -13.28
N PHE A 183 -6.82 26.18 -13.07
CA PHE A 183 -7.91 26.82 -12.32
C PHE A 183 -9.31 26.63 -12.93
N PHE A 184 -9.42 26.35 -14.24
CA PHE A 184 -10.70 26.20 -14.93
C PHE A 184 -10.92 24.75 -15.41
N ALA A 185 -11.88 24.05 -14.78
CA ALA A 185 -12.30 22.70 -15.16
C ALA A 185 -12.90 22.58 -16.58
N THR A 186 -13.12 23.71 -17.27
CA THR A 186 -13.54 23.72 -18.68
C THR A 186 -12.40 23.40 -19.65
N ASP A 187 -11.15 23.54 -19.23
CA ASP A 187 -9.99 23.14 -20.03
C ASP A 187 -9.57 21.71 -19.71
N TYR A 188 -10.01 20.75 -20.51
CA TYR A 188 -9.61 19.35 -20.42
C TYR A 188 -8.54 18.96 -21.45
N THR A 189 -7.80 19.94 -22.00
CA THR A 189 -6.86 19.72 -23.12
C THR A 189 -5.49 20.33 -22.92
N GLU A 190 -5.38 21.56 -22.43
CA GLU A 190 -4.11 22.30 -22.41
C GLU A 190 -3.14 21.68 -21.41
N VAL A 191 -3.62 21.40 -20.19
CA VAL A 191 -2.84 20.72 -19.15
C VAL A 191 -2.29 19.38 -19.67
N ASP A 192 -3.16 18.50 -20.17
CA ASP A 192 -2.77 17.20 -20.68
C ASP A 192 -1.79 17.31 -21.87
N THR A 193 -1.98 18.28 -22.76
CA THR A 193 -1.08 18.53 -23.90
C THR A 193 0.29 18.97 -23.44
N ASN A 194 0.37 19.89 -22.47
CA ASN A 194 1.64 20.37 -21.93
C ASN A 194 2.39 19.25 -21.17
N VAL A 195 1.66 18.44 -20.39
CA VAL A 195 2.23 17.26 -19.73
C VAL A 195 2.79 16.30 -20.77
N THR A 196 1.99 15.95 -21.80
CA THR A 196 2.41 15.03 -22.87
C THR A 196 3.64 15.55 -23.60
N TYR A 197 3.68 16.84 -23.94
CA TYR A 197 4.84 17.48 -24.57
C TYR A 197 6.12 17.34 -23.73
N CYS A 198 6.03 17.51 -22.42
CA CYS A 198 7.17 17.34 -21.52
C CYS A 198 7.59 15.87 -21.43
N VAL A 199 6.63 14.96 -21.27
CA VAL A 199 6.87 13.51 -21.17
C VAL A 199 7.57 13.00 -22.42
N ASP A 200 7.10 13.35 -23.62
CA ASP A 200 7.71 12.91 -24.89
C ASP A 200 9.18 13.33 -25.05
N ARG A 201 9.58 14.46 -24.44
CA ARG A 201 10.97 14.91 -24.43
C ARG A 201 11.81 14.10 -23.45
N GLU A 202 11.29 13.81 -22.28
CA GLU A 202 12.00 13.04 -21.26
C GLU A 202 12.10 11.54 -21.60
N LEU A 203 11.13 11.00 -22.35
CA LEU A 203 11.20 9.64 -22.89
C LEU A 203 12.36 9.44 -23.88
N LYS A 204 12.86 10.52 -24.51
CA LYS A 204 14.07 10.50 -25.34
C LYS A 204 15.36 10.61 -24.52
N ARG A 205 15.25 10.84 -23.21
CA ARG A 205 16.36 11.13 -22.28
C ARG A 205 16.30 10.25 -21.04
N LEU A 206 15.99 8.97 -21.22
CA LEU A 206 15.81 7.99 -20.13
C LEU A 206 17.00 7.90 -19.15
N LYS A 207 18.20 8.33 -19.53
CA LYS A 207 19.40 8.35 -18.69
C LYS A 207 19.48 9.58 -17.78
N GLU A 208 18.68 10.62 -18.00
CA GLU A 208 18.73 11.89 -17.25
C GLU A 208 17.87 11.88 -15.97
N TRP A 209 16.98 10.90 -15.82
CA TRP A 209 16.08 10.79 -14.68
C TRP A 209 15.96 9.34 -14.19
N ASP A 210 15.51 9.18 -12.95
CA ASP A 210 15.30 7.89 -12.30
C ASP A 210 13.84 7.71 -11.86
N VAL A 211 13.17 8.82 -11.51
CA VAL A 211 11.73 8.82 -11.21
C VAL A 211 11.05 9.90 -12.03
N MET A 212 10.04 9.53 -12.81
CA MET A 212 9.16 10.47 -13.50
C MET A 212 7.78 10.41 -12.89
N ILE A 213 7.24 11.57 -12.52
CA ILE A 213 5.87 11.71 -12.00
C ILE A 213 5.10 12.60 -12.97
N MET A 214 3.88 12.19 -13.31
CA MET A 214 2.99 13.00 -14.12
C MET A 214 1.57 13.00 -13.57
N HIS A 215 0.88 14.11 -13.75
CA HIS A 215 -0.49 14.31 -13.29
C HIS A 215 -1.36 14.88 -14.42
N TYR A 216 -2.31 14.08 -14.91
CA TYR A 216 -3.25 14.45 -15.97
C TYR A 216 -4.61 14.79 -15.37
N LEU A 217 -5.26 15.85 -15.86
CA LEU A 217 -6.52 16.38 -15.30
C LEU A 217 -7.72 16.21 -16.23
N GLY A 218 -7.51 15.90 -17.52
CA GLY A 218 -8.58 15.92 -18.51
C GLY A 218 -9.74 14.98 -18.21
N VAL A 219 -9.51 13.88 -17.48
CA VAL A 219 -10.58 12.96 -17.03
C VAL A 219 -11.48 13.64 -15.99
N ASP A 220 -10.92 14.22 -14.93
CA ASP A 220 -11.68 14.96 -13.91
C ASP A 220 -12.43 16.15 -14.50
N HIS A 221 -11.74 16.96 -15.32
CA HIS A 221 -12.31 18.15 -15.95
C HIS A 221 -13.49 17.81 -16.88
N ILE A 222 -13.39 16.74 -17.70
CA ILE A 222 -14.54 16.24 -18.48
C ILE A 222 -15.65 15.75 -17.55
N GLY A 223 -15.30 15.15 -16.42
CA GLY A 223 -16.24 14.74 -15.40
C GLY A 223 -17.14 15.89 -14.97
N HIS A 224 -16.54 16.94 -14.40
CA HIS A 224 -17.24 18.14 -13.93
C HIS A 224 -18.06 18.82 -15.01
N SER A 225 -17.48 18.98 -16.21
CA SER A 225 -18.08 19.83 -17.25
C SER A 225 -19.08 19.11 -18.16
N HIS A 226 -19.01 17.78 -18.27
CA HIS A 226 -19.76 17.01 -19.27
C HIS A 226 -20.44 15.73 -18.74
N GLY A 227 -20.50 15.53 -17.41
CA GLY A 227 -21.32 14.47 -16.81
C GLY A 227 -20.62 13.13 -16.62
N GLY A 228 -19.44 13.17 -15.99
CA GLY A 228 -18.77 12.00 -15.41
C GLY A 228 -18.70 10.77 -16.31
N TYR A 229 -19.15 9.64 -15.77
CA TYR A 229 -19.10 8.33 -16.41
C TYR A 229 -19.85 8.27 -17.75
N HIS A 230 -20.95 9.03 -17.87
CA HIS A 230 -21.83 9.03 -19.04
C HIS A 230 -21.48 10.10 -20.08
N SER A 231 -20.44 10.91 -19.84
CA SER A 231 -19.96 11.91 -20.80
C SER A 231 -19.60 11.26 -22.13
N ARG A 232 -20.04 11.88 -23.23
CA ARG A 232 -19.68 11.45 -24.60
C ARG A 232 -18.19 11.68 -24.92
N LEU A 233 -17.52 12.54 -24.15
CA LEU A 233 -16.09 12.84 -24.33
C LEU A 233 -15.19 11.85 -23.57
N MET A 234 -15.72 11.21 -22.51
CA MET A 234 -14.94 10.33 -21.64
C MET A 234 -14.27 9.15 -22.38
N PRO A 235 -14.93 8.44 -23.32
CA PRO A 235 -14.26 7.36 -24.06
C PRO A 235 -13.06 7.84 -24.86
N LYS A 236 -13.14 9.02 -25.51
CA LYS A 236 -12.01 9.57 -26.28
C LYS A 236 -10.87 9.99 -25.38
N LYS A 237 -11.17 10.60 -24.22
CA LYS A 237 -10.15 10.99 -23.24
C LYS A 237 -9.45 9.78 -22.61
N LEU A 238 -10.18 8.71 -22.30
CA LEU A 238 -9.56 7.48 -21.79
C LEU A 238 -8.66 6.80 -22.84
N LEU A 239 -9.01 6.87 -24.13
CA LEU A 239 -8.12 6.41 -25.22
C LEU A 239 -6.86 7.27 -25.38
N GLU A 240 -6.96 8.58 -25.09
CA GLU A 240 -5.80 9.47 -25.03
C GLU A 240 -4.86 9.04 -23.89
N MET A 241 -5.40 8.80 -22.68
CA MET A 241 -4.62 8.31 -21.55
C MET A 241 -3.99 6.93 -21.82
N ASP A 242 -4.74 6.02 -22.46
CA ASP A 242 -4.22 4.71 -22.89
C ASP A 242 -3.06 4.84 -23.88
N SER A 243 -3.13 5.82 -24.79
CA SER A 243 -2.06 6.11 -25.75
C SER A 243 -0.81 6.68 -25.08
N VAL A 244 -0.97 7.53 -24.07
CA VAL A 244 0.13 8.02 -23.23
C VAL A 244 0.81 6.86 -22.50
N ILE A 245 0.03 6.00 -21.84
CA ILE A 245 0.55 4.81 -21.13
C ILE A 245 1.31 3.89 -22.11
N LYS A 246 0.77 3.70 -23.32
CA LYS A 246 1.45 2.97 -24.40
C LYS A 246 2.79 3.59 -24.77
N SER A 247 2.84 4.90 -25.02
CA SER A 247 4.07 5.62 -25.37
C SER A 247 5.14 5.46 -24.30
N ILE A 248 4.76 5.65 -23.03
CA ILE A 248 5.64 5.48 -21.87
C ILE A 248 6.16 4.04 -21.81
N TYR A 249 5.26 3.06 -21.75
CA TYR A 249 5.64 1.66 -21.56
C TYR A 249 6.52 1.14 -22.70
N THR A 250 6.18 1.46 -23.96
CA THR A 250 7.00 1.08 -25.11
C THR A 250 8.39 1.72 -25.06
N SER A 251 8.49 2.99 -24.66
CA SER A 251 9.78 3.70 -24.56
C SER A 251 10.67 3.12 -23.45
N VAL A 252 10.10 2.85 -22.26
CA VAL A 252 10.87 2.31 -21.12
C VAL A 252 11.09 0.80 -21.18
N SER A 253 10.49 0.12 -22.16
CA SER A 253 10.68 -1.31 -22.44
C SER A 253 11.48 -1.56 -23.73
N ALA A 254 12.05 -0.51 -24.34
CA ALA A 254 12.78 -0.64 -25.59
C ALA A 254 14.05 -1.52 -25.41
N PRO A 255 14.49 -2.25 -26.46
CA PRO A 255 15.59 -3.21 -26.33
C PRO A 255 16.93 -2.62 -25.86
N ASP A 256 17.16 -1.33 -26.08
CA ASP A 256 18.36 -0.59 -25.67
C ASP A 256 18.29 -0.06 -24.22
N VAL A 257 17.15 -0.26 -23.53
CA VAL A 257 16.96 0.08 -22.13
C VAL A 257 17.44 -1.06 -21.25
N SER A 258 18.55 -0.84 -20.54
CA SER A 258 19.24 -1.88 -19.75
C SER A 258 18.65 -2.14 -18.37
N GLU A 259 17.89 -1.19 -17.81
CA GLU A 259 17.33 -1.28 -16.46
C GLU A 259 15.80 -1.41 -16.50
N PRO A 260 15.20 -2.32 -15.72
CA PRO A 260 13.75 -2.45 -15.67
C PRO A 260 13.12 -1.23 -15.00
N TYR A 261 11.98 -0.81 -15.51
CA TYR A 261 11.14 0.25 -14.96
C TYR A 261 9.92 -0.35 -14.29
N LEU A 262 9.51 0.28 -13.19
CA LEU A 262 8.18 0.15 -12.63
C LEU A 262 7.30 1.26 -13.23
N VAL A 263 6.21 0.91 -13.92
CA VAL A 263 5.21 1.88 -14.36
C VAL A 263 3.97 1.71 -13.51
N VAL A 264 3.58 2.76 -12.80
CA VAL A 264 2.44 2.76 -11.86
C VAL A 264 1.38 3.70 -12.42
N ILE A 265 0.16 3.21 -12.58
CA ILE A 265 -0.98 4.01 -13.05
C ILE A 265 -2.04 4.03 -11.95
N THR A 266 -2.48 5.21 -11.54
CA THR A 266 -3.53 5.32 -10.53
C THR A 266 -4.34 6.60 -10.63
N GLY A 267 -5.51 6.61 -9.99
CA GLY A 267 -6.26 7.84 -9.69
C GLY A 267 -5.97 8.33 -8.27
N ASP A 268 -6.05 9.63 -8.07
CA ASP A 268 -6.03 10.28 -6.76
C ASP A 268 -7.42 10.20 -6.07
N HIS A 269 -8.50 10.34 -6.82
CA HIS A 269 -9.86 9.99 -6.44
C HIS A 269 -10.65 9.45 -7.63
N GLY A 270 -11.91 9.11 -7.41
CA GLY A 270 -12.90 8.86 -8.45
C GLY A 270 -13.86 10.05 -8.57
N MET A 271 -15.05 9.80 -9.13
CA MET A 271 -16.13 10.80 -9.25
C MET A 271 -17.48 10.11 -9.36
N THR A 272 -18.55 10.76 -8.92
CA THR A 272 -19.93 10.35 -9.19
C THR A 272 -20.22 10.30 -10.69
N ASP A 273 -21.31 9.62 -11.09
CA ASP A 273 -21.69 9.51 -12.50
C ASP A 273 -22.01 10.85 -13.17
N ILE A 274 -22.35 11.87 -12.38
CA ILE A 274 -22.63 13.24 -12.84
C ILE A 274 -21.40 14.15 -12.78
N GLY A 275 -20.24 13.67 -12.34
CA GLY A 275 -18.99 14.43 -12.36
C GLY A 275 -18.60 15.12 -11.06
N ASN A 276 -19.33 14.95 -9.96
CA ASN A 276 -18.94 15.49 -8.64
C ASN A 276 -17.98 14.56 -7.90
N HIS A 277 -17.16 15.12 -7.01
CA HIS A 277 -16.35 14.39 -6.04
C HIS A 277 -16.24 15.17 -4.70
N GLY A 278 -15.48 14.66 -3.74
CA GLY A 278 -15.32 15.21 -2.38
C GLY A 278 -16.04 14.39 -1.30
N GLY A 279 -16.99 13.55 -1.69
CA GLY A 279 -17.77 12.65 -0.85
C GLY A 279 -17.15 11.27 -0.63
N ASN A 280 -17.97 10.33 -0.15
CA ASN A 280 -17.55 8.98 0.28
C ASN A 280 -18.08 7.85 -0.60
N THR A 281 -18.84 8.16 -1.66
CA THR A 281 -19.45 7.11 -2.47
C THR A 281 -18.38 6.22 -3.09
N PRO A 282 -18.65 4.92 -3.34
CA PRO A 282 -17.68 4.04 -3.99
C PRO A 282 -17.15 4.60 -5.30
N GLU A 283 -18.00 5.26 -6.09
CA GLU A 283 -17.60 5.93 -7.33
C GLU A 283 -16.58 7.06 -7.10
N GLU A 284 -16.64 7.75 -5.97
CA GLU A 284 -15.68 8.79 -5.59
C GLU A 284 -14.42 8.23 -4.92
N THR A 285 -14.54 7.13 -4.17
CA THR A 285 -13.41 6.58 -3.39
C THR A 285 -12.56 5.58 -4.17
N ASP A 286 -13.18 4.80 -5.05
CA ASP A 286 -12.54 3.64 -5.69
C ASP A 286 -11.87 4.02 -7.02
N THR A 287 -10.55 3.89 -7.05
CA THR A 287 -9.71 4.25 -8.20
C THR A 287 -9.00 3.02 -8.77
N ALA A 288 -8.64 3.09 -10.04
CA ALA A 288 -7.74 2.08 -10.61
C ALA A 288 -6.34 2.21 -9.96
N LEU A 289 -5.69 1.09 -9.71
CA LEU A 289 -4.28 1.03 -9.33
C LEU A 289 -3.61 -0.12 -10.07
N ILE A 290 -2.65 0.18 -10.92
CA ILE A 290 -1.97 -0.77 -11.78
C ILE A 290 -0.47 -0.66 -11.57
N PHE A 291 0.18 -1.80 -11.38
CA PHE A 291 1.64 -1.91 -11.40
C PHE A 291 2.04 -2.71 -12.64
N LEU A 292 2.82 -2.10 -13.53
CA LEU A 292 3.42 -2.76 -14.68
C LEU A 292 4.93 -2.85 -14.49
N SER A 293 5.51 -3.99 -14.87
CA SER A 293 6.95 -4.22 -14.86
C SER A 293 7.46 -4.41 -16.28
N THR A 294 8.52 -3.69 -16.63
CA THR A 294 9.22 -3.92 -17.91
C THR A 294 10.24 -5.06 -17.82
N ASN A 295 10.36 -5.73 -16.67
CA ASN A 295 11.15 -6.94 -16.54
C ASN A 295 10.57 -8.07 -17.40
N GLN A 296 11.43 -8.84 -18.07
CA GLN A 296 11.04 -9.86 -19.05
C GLN A 296 10.33 -11.08 -18.44
N THR A 297 10.34 -11.22 -17.11
CA THR A 297 9.58 -12.25 -16.40
C THR A 297 8.10 -11.90 -16.41
N LYS A 298 7.27 -12.74 -17.05
CA LYS A 298 5.80 -12.60 -17.01
C LYS A 298 5.36 -12.44 -15.57
N VAL A 299 4.59 -11.38 -15.30
CA VAL A 299 4.01 -11.16 -13.98
C VAL A 299 2.99 -12.26 -13.74
N SER A 300 3.04 -12.90 -12.57
CA SER A 300 2.01 -13.88 -12.20
C SER A 300 0.71 -13.11 -12.02
N ALA A 301 -0.16 -13.18 -13.02
CA ALA A 301 -1.44 -12.51 -12.97
C ALA A 301 -2.23 -13.07 -11.78
N ASN A 302 -2.59 -12.20 -10.84
CA ASN A 302 -3.48 -12.54 -9.73
C ASN A 302 -4.92 -12.63 -10.25
N TYR A 303 -5.18 -13.56 -11.18
CA TYR A 303 -6.52 -14.04 -11.43
C TYR A 303 -6.80 -15.10 -10.37
N ASP A 304 -7.82 -14.88 -9.54
CA ASP A 304 -8.33 -15.97 -8.72
C ASP A 304 -8.82 -17.10 -9.64
N SER A 305 -8.93 -18.32 -9.10
CA SER A 305 -9.32 -19.53 -9.84
C SER A 305 -10.74 -19.47 -10.46
N PHE A 306 -11.43 -18.34 -10.31
CA PHE A 306 -12.77 -18.02 -10.82
C PHE A 306 -12.78 -16.84 -11.80
N GLY A 307 -11.60 -16.31 -12.19
CA GLY A 307 -11.45 -15.28 -13.21
C GLY A 307 -11.82 -13.86 -12.78
N HIS A 308 -12.11 -13.60 -11.50
CA HIS A 308 -12.54 -12.27 -11.03
C HIS A 308 -12.25 -12.03 -9.54
N LYS A 309 -11.26 -11.17 -9.25
CA LYS A 309 -11.35 -10.02 -8.33
C LYS A 309 -10.03 -9.25 -8.32
N ALA A 310 -10.06 -7.99 -8.77
CA ALA A 310 -9.01 -7.06 -8.40
C ALA A 310 -9.07 -6.87 -6.87
N GLU A 311 -7.95 -7.16 -6.19
CA GLU A 311 -7.87 -6.97 -4.74
C GLU A 311 -8.04 -5.47 -4.41
N ARG A 312 -8.73 -5.21 -3.30
CA ARG A 312 -9.03 -3.85 -2.86
C ARG A 312 -8.06 -3.46 -1.74
N VAL A 313 -7.33 -2.38 -1.97
CA VAL A 313 -6.25 -1.87 -1.07
C VAL A 313 -6.53 -0.42 -0.68
N LEU A 314 -5.90 0.08 0.37
CA LEU A 314 -6.04 1.49 0.72
C LEU A 314 -5.05 2.33 -0.10
N GLN A 315 -5.44 3.54 -0.51
CA GLN A 315 -4.55 4.43 -1.25
C GLN A 315 -3.24 4.74 -0.50
N VAL A 316 -3.30 4.78 0.83
CA VAL A 316 -2.11 4.99 1.68
C VAL A 316 -1.09 3.84 1.61
N ASP A 317 -1.52 2.65 1.16
CA ASP A 317 -0.67 1.46 0.99
C ASP A 317 0.30 1.62 -0.20
N ILE A 318 0.00 2.53 -1.14
CA ILE A 318 0.85 2.85 -2.29
C ILE A 318 2.24 3.30 -1.83
N SER A 319 2.32 4.25 -0.88
CA SER A 319 3.60 4.80 -0.40
C SER A 319 4.52 3.72 0.18
N SER A 320 4.00 2.87 1.06
CA SER A 320 4.78 1.79 1.68
C SER A 320 5.22 0.73 0.66
N THR A 321 4.36 0.40 -0.30
CA THR A 321 4.69 -0.57 -1.35
C THR A 321 5.72 -0.03 -2.34
N LEU A 322 5.59 1.22 -2.78
CA LEU A 322 6.59 1.86 -3.65
C LEU A 322 7.94 2.00 -2.94
N SER A 323 7.94 2.30 -1.64
CA SER A 323 9.18 2.31 -0.85
C SER A 323 9.88 0.95 -0.87
N ALA A 324 9.12 -0.15 -0.70
CA ALA A 324 9.67 -1.50 -0.80
C ALA A 324 10.21 -1.83 -2.19
N LEU A 325 9.45 -1.53 -3.26
CA LEU A 325 9.84 -1.82 -4.65
C LEU A 325 11.07 -1.02 -5.10
N LEU A 326 11.20 0.23 -4.64
CA LEU A 326 12.28 1.15 -4.98
C LEU A 326 13.49 1.09 -4.03
N GLY A 327 13.44 0.23 -3.00
CA GLY A 327 14.47 0.16 -1.96
C GLY A 327 14.65 1.46 -1.19
N LEU A 328 13.57 2.23 -1.01
CA LEU A 328 13.57 3.48 -0.27
C LEU A 328 13.12 3.24 1.19
N PRO A 329 13.53 4.10 2.13
CA PRO A 329 12.94 4.12 3.47
C PRO A 329 11.43 4.36 3.40
N LEU A 330 10.68 3.68 4.27
CA LEU A 330 9.27 4.00 4.50
C LEU A 330 9.15 5.43 5.04
N PRO A 331 8.23 6.28 4.53
CA PRO A 331 7.98 7.58 5.14
C PRO A 331 7.63 7.42 6.61
N ASN A 332 8.32 8.16 7.49
CA ASN A 332 8.31 7.88 8.92
C ASN A 332 6.92 7.83 9.59
N LYS A 333 5.95 8.58 9.08
CA LYS A 333 4.56 8.66 9.58
C LYS A 333 3.59 7.76 8.82
N SER A 334 4.03 7.06 7.78
CA SER A 334 3.17 6.18 6.99
C SER A 334 2.49 5.14 7.88
N LEU A 335 1.18 4.98 7.66
CA LEU A 335 0.33 3.93 8.21
C LEU A 335 -0.05 2.90 7.13
N GLY A 336 0.40 3.10 5.88
CA GLY A 336 0.13 2.22 4.76
C GLY A 336 0.80 0.86 4.93
N LYS A 337 0.13 -0.19 4.49
CA LYS A 337 0.61 -1.57 4.49
C LYS A 337 1.35 -1.88 3.19
N VAL A 338 2.43 -2.64 3.28
CA VAL A 338 3.09 -3.19 2.07
C VAL A 338 2.17 -4.24 1.43
N MET A 339 1.89 -4.06 0.13
CA MET A 339 1.02 -4.92 -0.65
C MET A 339 1.76 -6.22 -1.07
N LEU A 340 1.60 -7.28 -0.27
CA LEU A 340 2.28 -8.57 -0.51
C LEU A 340 1.92 -9.18 -1.87
N ASN A 341 0.66 -9.07 -2.29
CA ASN A 341 0.18 -9.51 -3.59
C ASN A 341 0.93 -8.84 -4.75
N VAL A 342 1.27 -7.55 -4.64
CA VAL A 342 2.07 -6.80 -5.63
C VAL A 342 3.52 -7.28 -5.60
N LEU A 343 4.13 -7.37 -4.40
CA LEU A 343 5.51 -7.86 -4.29
C LEU A 343 5.67 -9.29 -4.85
N ASN A 344 4.66 -10.15 -4.63
CA ASN A 344 4.62 -11.50 -5.16
C ASN A 344 4.44 -11.52 -6.68
N ALA A 345 3.50 -10.74 -7.21
CA ALA A 345 3.25 -10.65 -8.66
C ALA A 345 4.50 -10.15 -9.41
N LEU A 346 5.24 -9.21 -8.82
CA LEU A 346 6.47 -8.64 -9.37
C LEU A 346 7.73 -9.48 -9.04
N HIS A 347 7.57 -10.71 -8.55
CA HIS A 347 8.64 -11.68 -8.30
C HIS A 347 9.73 -11.22 -7.34
N MET A 348 9.39 -10.37 -6.35
CA MET A 348 10.30 -10.08 -5.24
C MET A 348 10.61 -11.38 -4.48
N ARG A 349 11.86 -11.58 -4.03
CA ARG A 349 12.21 -12.81 -3.31
C ARG A 349 11.46 -12.90 -1.97
N LYS A 350 11.10 -14.12 -1.55
CA LYS A 350 10.29 -14.34 -0.34
C LYS A 350 10.95 -13.82 0.94
N ASP A 351 12.27 -13.89 1.04
CA ASP A 351 13.04 -13.33 2.16
C ASP A 351 12.97 -11.80 2.20
N GLU A 352 13.05 -11.13 1.04
CA GLU A 352 12.88 -9.67 0.93
C GLU A 352 11.44 -9.25 1.25
N GLN A 353 10.44 -9.96 0.71
CA GLN A 353 9.02 -9.74 1.02
C GLN A 353 8.80 -9.73 2.54
N MET A 354 9.28 -10.76 3.24
CA MET A 354 9.15 -10.88 4.70
C MET A 354 9.82 -9.73 5.44
N CYS A 355 11.00 -9.29 5.00
CA CYS A 355 11.69 -8.18 5.65
C CYS A 355 11.03 -6.82 5.42
N HIS A 356 10.48 -6.55 4.23
CA HIS A 356 9.69 -5.35 3.99
C HIS A 356 8.40 -5.34 4.82
N MET A 357 7.69 -6.48 4.89
CA MET A 357 6.50 -6.63 5.73
C MET A 357 6.82 -6.44 7.22
N PHE A 358 7.92 -7.01 7.71
CA PHE A 358 8.35 -6.88 9.09
C PHE A 358 8.69 -5.42 9.45
N ALA A 359 9.50 -4.75 8.62
CA ALA A 359 9.84 -3.34 8.82
C ALA A 359 8.59 -2.44 8.80
N ASN A 360 7.66 -2.71 7.89
CA ASN A 360 6.40 -1.99 7.79
C ASN A 360 5.51 -2.19 9.02
N ALA A 361 5.35 -3.43 9.50
CA ALA A 361 4.60 -3.72 10.71
C ALA A 361 5.18 -2.99 11.94
N LEU A 362 6.50 -3.02 12.11
CA LEU A 362 7.17 -2.31 13.20
C LEU A 362 6.93 -0.80 13.13
N GLN A 363 6.99 -0.21 11.93
CA GLN A 363 6.71 1.21 11.77
C GLN A 363 5.26 1.56 12.15
N ILE A 364 4.28 0.81 11.64
CA ILE A 364 2.86 1.05 11.92
C ILE A 364 2.62 1.02 13.45
N ILE A 365 3.20 0.03 14.14
CA ILE A 365 3.12 -0.08 15.60
C ILE A 365 3.75 1.14 16.29
N ARG A 366 4.98 1.52 15.91
CA ARG A 366 5.66 2.70 16.47
C ARG A 366 4.84 3.97 16.30
N ASN A 367 4.24 4.17 15.13
CA ASN A 367 3.40 5.32 14.84
C ASN A 367 2.10 5.31 15.65
N HIS A 368 1.48 4.15 15.81
CA HIS A 368 0.29 4.00 16.66
C HIS A 368 0.59 4.36 18.13
N CYS A 369 1.67 3.82 18.70
CA CYS A 369 2.06 4.11 20.09
C CYS A 369 2.41 5.60 20.31
N ARG A 370 3.12 6.23 19.37
CA ARG A 370 3.44 7.66 19.41
C ARG A 370 2.18 8.53 19.42
N ASN A 371 1.21 8.21 18.56
CA ASN A 371 -0.04 8.95 18.45
C ASN A 371 -0.93 8.81 19.70
N ALA A 372 -0.86 7.66 20.38
CA ALA A 372 -1.58 7.42 21.64
C ALA A 372 -0.97 8.15 22.86
N ARG A 373 0.10 8.96 22.68
CA ARG A 373 0.87 9.64 23.76
C ARG A 373 1.28 8.70 24.89
N GLN A 374 1.52 7.43 24.58
CA GLN A 374 2.02 6.47 25.56
C GLN A 374 3.55 6.50 25.54
N PRO A 375 4.22 6.48 26.71
CA PRO A 375 5.67 6.40 26.75
C PRO A 375 6.12 5.14 26.00
N MET A 376 7.12 5.27 25.12
CA MET A 376 7.66 4.14 24.34
C MET A 376 8.21 3.01 25.23
N ALA A 377 8.45 3.29 26.52
CA ALA A 377 8.75 2.32 27.57
C ALA A 377 7.62 1.30 27.84
N SER A 378 6.42 1.50 27.28
CA SER A 378 5.31 0.55 27.33
C SER A 378 5.17 -0.31 26.06
N LEU A 379 6.15 -0.28 25.14
CA LEU A 379 6.50 -1.49 24.40
C LEU A 379 7.18 -2.43 25.41
N VAL A 380 6.38 -2.88 26.38
CA VAL A 380 6.61 -4.21 26.92
C VAL A 380 6.54 -5.10 25.69
N ASP A 381 7.56 -5.93 25.50
CA ASP A 381 7.61 -6.98 24.48
C ASP A 381 6.17 -7.45 24.22
N PRO A 382 5.68 -7.49 22.96
CA PRO A 382 4.32 -7.90 22.62
C PRO A 382 3.80 -9.17 23.32
N PHE A 383 4.70 -9.96 23.91
CA PHE A 383 4.45 -11.19 24.65
C PHE A 383 4.46 -11.05 26.18
N SER A 384 4.87 -9.91 26.73
CA SER A 384 4.95 -9.66 28.16
C SER A 384 3.58 -9.37 28.79
N THR A 385 2.61 -8.87 28.03
CA THR A 385 1.25 -8.57 28.53
C THR A 385 0.28 -9.75 28.43
N LEU A 386 0.80 -10.97 28.19
CA LEU A 386 0.01 -12.20 28.12
C LEU A 386 0.10 -13.03 29.42
N GLU A 387 0.47 -12.41 30.53
CA GLU A 387 0.35 -13.03 31.84
C GLU A 387 -0.89 -12.54 32.59
N ASP A 388 -1.55 -13.53 33.19
CA ASP A 388 -2.59 -13.49 34.20
C ASP A 388 -4.07 -13.40 33.74
N ASN A 389 -4.68 -14.60 33.68
CA ASN A 389 -6.09 -14.88 33.96
C ASN A 389 -7.21 -14.20 33.14
N THR A 390 -6.95 -13.75 31.92
CA THR A 390 -8.07 -13.35 31.05
C THR A 390 -8.68 -14.57 30.36
N THR A 391 -9.59 -15.26 31.05
CA THR A 391 -10.48 -16.26 30.45
C THR A 391 -11.39 -15.54 29.44
N ILE A 392 -10.98 -15.48 28.17
CA ILE A 392 -11.88 -15.07 27.09
C ILE A 392 -12.86 -16.22 26.86
N GLN A 393 -14.06 -16.10 27.43
CA GLN A 393 -15.19 -16.95 27.05
C GLN A 393 -15.46 -16.77 25.55
N VAL A 394 -15.12 -17.79 24.77
CA VAL A 394 -15.53 -17.92 23.38
C VAL A 394 -17.01 -18.29 23.40
N LEU A 395 -17.89 -17.31 23.16
CA LEU A 395 -19.30 -17.57 22.86
C LEU A 395 -19.40 -18.20 21.46
N ALA A 396 -19.22 -19.52 21.40
CA ALA A 396 -19.73 -20.34 20.31
C ALA A 396 -21.25 -20.45 20.48
N GLY A 397 -21.99 -20.25 19.38
CA GLY A 397 -23.44 -20.13 19.40
C GLY A 397 -24.15 -21.32 20.06
N HIS A 398 -24.93 -21.02 21.10
CA HIS A 398 -26.16 -21.73 21.42
C HIS A 398 -27.08 -20.79 22.21
N LYS A 399 -28.37 -20.77 21.84
CA LYS A 399 -29.46 -20.03 22.51
C LYS A 399 -29.48 -20.30 24.02
N TYR A 400 -29.37 -19.29 24.89
CA TYR A 400 -30.29 -19.08 26.03
C TYR A 400 -30.00 -17.83 26.87
N ASN A 401 -31.09 -17.12 27.15
CA ASN A 401 -31.47 -16.24 28.27
C ASN A 401 -30.65 -15.04 28.78
N GLN A 402 -31.46 -14.00 29.02
CA GLN A 402 -31.20 -12.69 29.60
C GLN A 402 -30.73 -12.76 31.07
N ASN A 403 -30.12 -11.65 31.49
CA ASN A 403 -29.79 -11.23 32.86
C ASN A 403 -28.44 -11.71 33.40
N HIS A 404 -27.37 -10.98 33.06
CA HIS A 404 -26.52 -10.31 34.04
C HIS A 404 -25.50 -9.41 33.32
N SER A 405 -25.63 -8.10 33.50
CA SER A 405 -24.66 -7.10 33.09
C SER A 405 -23.66 -6.86 34.22
N GLN A 406 -22.41 -7.28 34.03
CA GLN A 406 -21.29 -6.71 34.77
C GLN A 406 -20.45 -5.86 33.80
N SER A 407 -20.51 -4.55 33.99
CA SER A 407 -19.71 -3.57 33.25
C SER A 407 -18.28 -3.54 33.80
N LEU A 408 -17.30 -4.03 33.04
CA LEU A 408 -15.89 -3.73 33.29
C LEU A 408 -15.56 -2.35 32.71
N ARG A 409 -15.40 -1.35 33.57
CA ARG A 409 -14.91 0.00 33.22
C ARG A 409 -13.38 -0.04 33.03
N PHE A 410 -12.91 0.06 31.80
CA PHE A 410 -11.48 0.27 31.50
C PHE A 410 -11.14 1.78 31.56
N GLY A 411 -10.43 2.19 32.62
CA GLY A 411 -10.11 3.59 32.94
C GLY A 411 -8.75 4.12 32.48
N LYS A 412 -7.91 3.32 31.82
CA LYS A 412 -6.67 3.78 31.19
C LYS A 412 -6.49 2.99 29.90
N GLN A 413 -6.47 3.67 28.75
CA GLN A 413 -6.08 3.03 27.49
C GLN A 413 -4.64 2.53 27.69
N GLN A 414 -4.39 1.23 27.57
CA GLN A 414 -3.07 0.63 27.44
C GLN A 414 -3.03 0.01 26.05
N CYS A 415 -1.94 0.19 25.30
CA CYS A 415 -1.72 -0.53 24.04
C CYS A 415 -1.47 -2.03 24.34
N LEU A 416 -2.53 -2.78 24.64
CA LEU A 416 -2.47 -4.22 24.79
C LEU A 416 -2.56 -4.89 23.41
N LEU A 417 -1.57 -5.74 23.11
CA LEU A 417 -1.64 -6.67 22.00
C LEU A 417 -2.76 -7.68 22.27
N ILE A 418 -3.78 -7.73 21.41
CA ILE A 418 -4.72 -8.85 21.37
C ILE A 418 -4.55 -9.53 20.01
N SER A 419 -3.73 -10.57 19.97
CA SER A 419 -3.69 -11.50 18.84
C SER A 419 -4.89 -12.45 18.95
N GLY A 420 -5.89 -12.30 18.08
CA GLY A 420 -6.87 -13.37 17.89
C GLY A 420 -6.25 -14.48 17.05
N LEU A 421 -6.09 -15.64 17.66
CA LEU A 421 -5.54 -16.85 17.04
C LEU A 421 -6.57 -17.45 16.09
N VAL A 422 -6.26 -17.53 14.79
CA VAL A 422 -6.93 -18.44 13.85
C VAL A 422 -6.08 -19.69 13.72
N TRP A 423 -6.71 -20.87 13.83
CA TRP A 423 -6.07 -22.17 13.61
C TRP A 423 -6.21 -22.57 12.15
N VAL A 424 -5.10 -22.79 11.45
CA VAL A 424 -5.06 -23.45 10.13
C VAL A 424 -4.36 -24.79 10.32
N TYR A 425 -5.05 -25.89 10.06
CA TYR A 425 -4.50 -27.24 10.05
C TYR A 425 -3.99 -27.55 8.63
N LEU A 426 -2.72 -27.93 8.50
CA LEU A 426 -2.17 -28.52 7.27
C LEU A 426 -1.89 -30.01 7.54
N TYR A 427 -2.56 -30.89 6.79
CA TYR A 427 -2.40 -32.34 6.87
C TYR A 427 -1.31 -32.77 5.87
N ARG A 428 -0.34 -33.57 6.31
CA ARG A 428 0.50 -34.40 5.43
C ARG A 428 0.51 -35.82 6.00
N SER A 429 -0.21 -36.71 5.33
CA SER A 429 -0.03 -38.17 5.40
C SER A 429 1.31 -38.48 4.69
N ASP A 430 2.26 -39.26 5.19
CA ASP A 430 2.24 -40.34 6.16
C ASP A 430 3.57 -40.44 6.94
N TYR A 431 3.44 -40.71 8.25
CA TYR A 431 4.40 -41.19 9.26
C TYR A 431 5.69 -40.39 9.57
N GLY A 432 5.63 -39.59 10.66
CA GLY A 432 6.77 -39.40 11.58
C GLY A 432 7.23 -37.95 11.82
N THR A 433 6.92 -37.43 13.01
CA THR A 433 7.36 -36.15 13.64
C THR A 433 6.91 -34.83 13.00
N VAL A 434 6.01 -34.15 13.73
CA VAL A 434 5.39 -32.86 13.38
C VAL A 434 6.24 -31.70 13.94
N SER A 435 6.63 -30.77 13.08
CA SER A 435 7.07 -29.43 13.48
C SER A 435 6.05 -28.40 12.99
N SER A 436 5.52 -27.58 13.91
CA SER A 436 4.47 -26.60 13.66
C SER A 436 5.05 -25.20 13.49
N PHE A 437 4.55 -24.44 12.51
CA PHE A 437 4.88 -23.03 12.33
C PHE A 437 3.60 -22.19 12.27
N LYS A 438 3.58 -21.11 13.07
CA LYS A 438 2.43 -20.21 13.31
C LYS A 438 2.64 -18.90 12.54
N LEU A 439 1.58 -18.34 11.95
CA LEU A 439 1.55 -16.97 11.40
C LEU A 439 0.33 -16.21 11.96
N PRO A 440 0.46 -14.92 12.36
CA PRO A 440 -0.61 -14.17 13.03
C PRO A 440 -1.61 -13.52 12.07
N ALA A 441 -2.86 -13.37 12.53
CA ALA A 441 -3.90 -12.50 11.96
C ALA A 441 -4.19 -11.31 12.88
N PHE A 442 -4.55 -10.16 12.30
CA PHE A 442 -4.84 -8.92 13.04
C PHE A 442 -6.35 -8.78 13.31
N LEU A 443 -6.73 -8.46 14.55
CA LEU A 443 -8.08 -8.06 14.93
C LEU A 443 -8.11 -6.55 15.19
N TYR A 444 -9.04 -5.86 14.53
CA TYR A 444 -9.34 -4.45 14.73
C TYR A 444 -10.74 -4.34 15.35
N VAL A 445 -10.86 -3.68 16.50
CA VAL A 445 -12.14 -3.38 17.14
C VAL A 445 -12.26 -1.87 17.29
N ASP A 446 -13.15 -1.28 16.50
CA ASP A 446 -13.60 0.11 16.64
C ASP A 446 -14.99 0.11 17.27
N ARG A 447 -15.25 1.02 18.21
CA ARG A 447 -16.55 1.10 18.91
C ARG A 447 -17.71 1.47 18.00
N ASN A 448 -17.46 1.96 16.79
CA ASN A 448 -18.53 2.42 15.87
C ASN A 448 -18.65 1.63 14.56
N ILE A 449 -17.84 0.58 14.32
CA ILE A 449 -17.90 -0.21 13.08
C ILE A 449 -17.82 -1.69 13.41
N ARG A 450 -18.83 -2.46 12.97
CA ARG A 450 -18.87 -3.94 13.08
C ARG A 450 -17.52 -4.53 12.61
N ALA A 451 -16.89 -5.33 13.46
CA ALA A 451 -15.59 -5.93 13.22
C ALA A 451 -15.53 -6.69 11.88
N LYS A 452 -14.48 -6.45 11.09
CA LYS A 452 -14.10 -7.30 9.94
C LYS A 452 -12.80 -8.03 10.29
N ILE A 453 -12.86 -9.35 10.30
CA ILE A 453 -11.70 -10.23 10.47
C ILE A 453 -11.04 -10.39 9.09
N VAL A 454 -9.75 -10.08 8.98
CA VAL A 454 -8.94 -10.29 7.76
C VAL A 454 -8.09 -11.54 7.95
N PHE A 455 -8.36 -12.60 7.19
CA PHE A 455 -7.58 -13.83 7.21
C PHE A 455 -6.43 -13.75 6.19
N PHE A 456 -5.19 -13.97 6.63
CA PHE A 456 -4.07 -14.25 5.74
C PHE A 456 -4.00 -15.76 5.49
N HIS A 457 -4.25 -16.22 4.27
CA HIS A 457 -3.95 -17.60 3.87
C HIS A 457 -2.65 -17.60 3.07
N VAL A 458 -1.56 -18.06 3.68
CA VAL A 458 -0.31 -18.36 2.99
C VAL A 458 -0.23 -19.87 2.82
N TYR A 459 -0.36 -20.37 1.60
CA TYR A 459 -0.03 -21.76 1.28
C TYR A 459 1.48 -21.89 1.15
N LEU A 460 2.09 -22.58 2.11
CA LEU A 460 3.49 -22.99 2.07
C LEU A 460 3.54 -24.35 1.36
N ILE A 461 3.89 -24.39 0.07
CA ILE A 461 4.26 -25.65 -0.58
C ILE A 461 5.73 -25.88 -0.23
N ILE A 462 5.99 -26.82 0.68
CA ILE A 462 7.33 -27.43 0.83
C ILE A 462 7.32 -28.70 -0.01
N ILE A 463 7.65 -28.56 -1.30
CA ILE A 463 8.28 -29.56 -2.17
C ILE A 463 9.28 -28.83 -3.05
#